data_AF-A0A4U0WJ63-F1
#
_entry.id   AF-A0A4U0WJ63-F1
#
_cell.length_a   1.000
_cell.length_b   1.000
_cell.length_c   1.000
_cell.angle_alpha   90.00
_cell.angle_beta   90.00
_cell.angle_gamma   90.00
#
_symmetry.space_group_name_H-M   'P 1'
#
loop_
_entity.id
_entity.type
_entity.pdbx_description
1 polymer ?
#
loop_
_entity_poly.entity_id
_entity_poly.type
_entity_poly.pdbx_seq_one_letter_code
_entity_poly.pdbx_strand_id
1 'polypeptide(L)'
;MGKGTDKLYITHSEWSSNDAYSASAGSNAGKEKVDGASFKRLPFNFCAVSLQPFAHPVCTSAGTIFDLTNILPWLKKHGTNPIDGAPLKSSELIKLTFAKNDDDEYVDPVTYKVFTDNTHIVAIRHGTTANVFAWDTVERLNIKAKNWQDLVSDEEFSRADIITLQDPQNIGARDLSSFKYLKDGVSTLTPEQEAERNASVNAEALGSSAKILKAKEAVARARASRDNANPATSTTLKPPA
;
A
#
# COMPACT_ATOMS: atom_id res chain seq x y z
N MET A 1 2.19 37.26 25.00
CA MET A 1 1.58 36.14 25.75
C MET A 1 0.33 35.71 24.99
N GLY A 2 0.28 34.46 24.55
CA GLY A 2 -0.72 33.95 23.60
C GLY A 2 -2.08 33.76 24.25
N LYS A 3 -3.14 34.15 23.52
CA LYS A 3 -4.58 34.15 23.90
C LYS A 3 -5.07 35.25 24.84
N GLY A 4 -4.29 36.31 25.08
CA GLY A 4 -4.78 37.50 25.80
C GLY A 4 -5.19 37.23 27.25
N THR A 5 -4.73 36.11 27.81
CA THR A 5 -4.94 35.71 29.20
C THR A 5 -3.71 36.12 30.03
N ASP A 6 -3.91 36.92 31.08
CA ASP A 6 -2.85 37.36 31.98
C ASP A 6 -2.54 36.27 33.02
N LYS A 7 -1.94 35.18 32.55
CA LYS A 7 -1.49 34.06 33.39
C LYS A 7 0.04 34.01 33.35
N LEU A 8 0.65 33.89 34.52
CA LEU A 8 2.11 33.74 34.68
C LEU A 8 2.69 32.42 34.13
N TYR A 9 1.83 31.50 33.67
CA TYR A 9 2.23 30.20 33.15
C TYR A 9 1.59 29.95 31.78
N ILE A 10 2.32 29.24 30.92
CA ILE A 10 1.86 28.86 29.57
C ILE A 10 1.18 27.49 29.67
N THR A 11 -0.05 27.36 29.17
CA THR A 11 -0.70 26.06 29.07
C THR A 11 -0.15 25.25 27.90
N HIS A 12 -0.24 23.91 27.98
CA HIS A 12 0.23 23.04 26.89
C HIS A 12 -0.40 23.42 25.54
N SER A 13 -1.70 23.75 25.53
CA SER A 13 -2.41 24.17 24.33
C SER A 13 -1.90 25.49 23.76
N GLU A 14 -1.47 26.45 24.59
CA GLU A 14 -0.87 27.72 24.15
C GLU A 14 0.58 27.52 23.67
N TRP A 15 1.32 26.58 24.28
CA TRP A 15 2.68 26.22 23.88
C TRP A 15 2.73 25.46 22.54
N SER A 16 1.69 24.67 22.24
CA SER A 16 1.55 23.89 21.01
C SER A 16 0.70 24.58 19.94
N SER A 17 0.34 25.86 20.12
CA SER A 17 -0.52 26.60 19.18
C SER A 17 0.25 26.99 17.91
N ASN A 18 -0.45 27.03 16.78
CA ASN A 18 0.15 27.34 15.48
C ASN A 18 0.71 28.77 15.38
N ASP A 19 0.18 29.69 16.18
CA ASP A 19 0.62 31.10 16.22
C ASP A 19 1.81 31.33 17.18
N ALA A 20 2.40 30.26 17.73
CA ALA A 20 3.55 30.35 18.62
C ALA A 20 4.86 30.35 17.81
N TYR A 21 5.34 31.53 17.42
CA TYR A 21 6.55 31.74 16.60
C TYR A 21 7.85 31.93 17.41
N SER A 22 7.93 31.38 18.63
CA SER A 22 9.11 31.52 19.50
C SER A 22 10.08 30.36 19.31
N ALA A 23 11.39 30.60 19.50
CA ALA A 23 12.43 29.56 19.52
C ALA A 23 12.20 28.47 20.59
N SER A 24 11.30 28.72 21.54
CA SER A 24 10.91 27.78 22.60
C SER A 24 9.50 27.21 22.40
N ALA A 25 8.94 27.21 21.19
CA ALA A 25 7.61 26.65 20.94
C ALA A 25 7.61 25.10 21.00
N GLY A 26 6.47 24.49 21.35
CA GLY A 26 6.35 23.03 21.41
C GLY A 26 6.50 22.40 20.02
N SER A 27 6.90 21.13 19.93
CA SER A 27 7.16 20.40 18.66
C SER A 27 5.97 20.30 17.68
N ASN A 28 4.80 20.79 18.06
CA ASN A 28 3.59 20.87 17.25
C ASN A 28 3.22 22.32 16.83
N ALA A 29 3.84 23.34 17.41
CA ALA A 29 3.68 24.73 17.02
C ALA A 29 4.45 24.98 15.71
N GLY A 30 3.73 25.23 14.62
CA GLY A 30 4.30 25.38 13.28
C GLY A 30 4.25 24.12 12.42
N LYS A 31 3.74 22.98 12.94
CA LYS A 31 3.20 21.95 12.05
C LYS A 31 1.88 22.48 11.54
N GLU A 32 1.90 23.14 10.38
CA GLU A 32 0.71 23.09 9.53
C GLU A 32 0.28 21.62 9.49
N LYS A 33 -1.02 21.37 9.65
CA LYS A 33 -1.57 20.09 9.18
C LYS A 33 -1.28 20.07 7.68
N VAL A 34 -0.11 19.59 7.31
CA VAL A 34 0.14 19.13 5.96
C VAL A 34 -0.81 17.95 5.83
N ASP A 35 -2.00 18.21 5.30
CA ASP A 35 -2.92 17.18 4.82
C ASP A 35 -2.21 16.51 3.65
N GLY A 36 -1.30 15.59 3.98
CA GLY A 36 -0.25 15.15 3.07
C GLY A 36 0.83 14.34 3.79
N ALA A 37 0.41 13.19 4.32
CA ALA A 37 1.18 11.98 4.53
C ALA A 37 2.53 12.10 5.25
N SER A 38 2.60 11.53 6.45
CA SER A 38 3.82 10.82 6.86
C SER A 38 4.21 9.89 5.71
N PHE A 39 5.29 10.20 4.99
CA PHE A 39 5.82 9.34 3.93
C PHE A 39 6.02 7.96 4.54
N LYS A 40 5.20 7.00 4.11
CA LYS A 40 5.25 5.62 4.57
C LYS A 40 5.51 4.77 3.35
N ARG A 41 6.76 4.36 3.21
CA ARG A 41 7.19 3.43 2.17
C ARG A 41 6.66 2.04 2.49
N LEU A 42 6.05 1.40 1.51
CA LEU A 42 5.75 -0.02 1.61
C LEU A 42 7.06 -0.83 1.52
N PRO A 43 7.40 -1.71 2.49
CA PRO A 43 8.59 -2.56 2.43
C PRO A 43 8.56 -3.51 1.23
N PHE A 44 9.72 -3.92 0.69
CA PHE A 44 9.79 -4.78 -0.51
C PHE A 44 9.06 -6.10 -0.37
N ASN A 45 9.04 -6.68 0.82
CA ASN A 45 8.42 -7.97 1.13
C ASN A 45 6.89 -7.91 1.30
N PHE A 46 6.24 -6.79 0.99
CA PHE A 46 4.79 -6.59 1.17
C PHE A 46 4.06 -6.42 -0.16
N CYS A 47 2.86 -6.99 -0.21
CA CYS A 47 1.91 -6.83 -1.30
C CYS A 47 1.28 -5.43 -1.28
N ALA A 48 1.24 -4.76 -2.44
CA ALA A 48 0.66 -3.43 -2.56
C ALA A 48 -0.88 -3.38 -2.48
N VAL A 49 -1.57 -4.53 -2.54
CA VAL A 49 -3.05 -4.62 -2.41
C VAL A 49 -3.48 -4.89 -0.98
N SER A 50 -2.92 -5.93 -0.37
CA SER A 50 -3.29 -6.37 0.98
C SER A 50 -2.52 -5.63 2.07
N LEU A 51 -1.40 -4.98 1.73
CA LEU A 51 -0.47 -4.36 2.68
C LEU A 51 0.04 -5.36 3.73
N GLN A 52 0.14 -6.62 3.34
CA GLN A 52 0.65 -7.73 4.14
C GLN A 52 1.86 -8.36 3.46
N PRO A 53 2.72 -9.09 4.20
CA PRO A 53 3.79 -9.88 3.60
C PRO A 53 3.25 -10.82 2.52
N PHE A 54 3.91 -10.87 1.37
CA PHE A 54 3.48 -11.75 0.28
C PHE A 54 3.89 -13.22 0.53
N ALA A 55 3.15 -14.16 -0.05
CA ALA A 55 3.51 -15.58 -0.09
C ALA A 55 3.91 -16.02 -1.51
N HIS A 56 3.15 -15.52 -2.50
CA HIS A 56 3.37 -15.80 -3.91
C HIS A 56 3.55 -14.47 -4.65
N PRO A 57 4.75 -13.87 -4.58
CA PRO A 57 5.01 -12.57 -5.15
C PRO A 57 4.90 -12.61 -6.67
N VAL A 58 4.13 -11.68 -7.21
CA VAL A 58 4.01 -11.39 -8.63
C VAL A 58 4.22 -9.90 -8.84
N CYS A 59 4.73 -9.49 -9.99
CA CYS A 59 4.88 -8.08 -10.31
C CYS A 59 4.29 -7.73 -11.67
N THR A 60 4.04 -6.43 -11.85
CA THR A 60 3.77 -5.84 -13.15
C THR A 60 5.08 -5.47 -13.86
N SER A 61 5.01 -5.15 -15.14
CA SER A 61 6.14 -4.59 -15.90
C SER A 61 6.68 -3.28 -15.32
N ALA A 62 5.85 -2.53 -14.59
CA ALA A 62 6.24 -1.32 -13.87
C ALA A 62 6.96 -1.60 -12.54
N GLY A 63 7.09 -2.86 -12.12
CA GLY A 63 7.79 -3.25 -10.90
C GLY A 63 6.96 -3.16 -9.62
N THR A 64 5.64 -2.99 -9.72
CA THR A 64 4.76 -3.04 -8.54
C THR A 64 4.56 -4.48 -8.10
N ILE A 65 4.85 -4.77 -6.82
CA ILE A 65 4.74 -6.12 -6.26
C ILE A 65 3.35 -6.34 -5.67
N PHE A 66 2.76 -7.46 -6.03
CA PHE A 66 1.51 -7.98 -5.51
C PHE A 66 1.67 -9.42 -5.05
N ASP A 67 0.71 -9.89 -4.28
CA ASP A 67 0.54 -11.29 -3.97
C ASP A 67 -0.53 -11.89 -4.89
N LEU A 68 -0.24 -13.04 -5.48
CA LEU A 68 -1.11 -13.69 -6.47
C LEU A 68 -2.53 -13.90 -5.94
N THR A 69 -2.68 -14.30 -4.68
CA THR A 69 -3.99 -14.59 -4.08
C THR A 69 -4.86 -13.35 -3.94
N ASN A 70 -4.22 -12.19 -3.76
CA ASN A 70 -4.90 -10.92 -3.51
C ASN A 70 -5.15 -10.10 -4.79
N ILE A 71 -4.26 -10.16 -5.78
CA ILE A 71 -4.42 -9.42 -7.03
C ILE A 71 -5.45 -10.06 -7.98
N LEU A 72 -5.58 -11.38 -7.98
CA LEU A 72 -6.53 -12.06 -8.88
C LEU A 72 -7.99 -11.70 -8.61
N PRO A 73 -8.49 -11.66 -7.36
CA PRO A 73 -9.83 -11.16 -7.06
C PRO A 73 -10.05 -9.71 -7.53
N TRP A 74 -9.06 -8.84 -7.33
CA TRP A 74 -9.13 -7.45 -7.77
C TRP A 74 -9.27 -7.35 -9.29
N LEU A 75 -8.42 -8.06 -10.03
CA LEU A 75 -8.46 -8.09 -11.50
C LEU A 75 -9.78 -8.62 -12.04
N LYS A 76 -10.39 -9.63 -11.40
CA LYS A 76 -11.71 -10.14 -11.81
C LYS A 76 -12.82 -9.10 -11.64
N LYS A 77 -12.74 -8.23 -10.63
CA LYS A 77 -13.77 -7.24 -10.31
C LYS A 77 -13.59 -5.93 -11.09
N HIS A 78 -12.35 -5.46 -11.24
CA HIS A 78 -12.03 -4.13 -11.78
C HIS A 78 -11.28 -4.16 -13.11
N GLY A 79 -10.49 -5.19 -13.39
CA GLY A 79 -9.66 -5.27 -14.62
C GLY A 79 -8.56 -4.20 -14.72
N THR A 80 -8.20 -3.58 -13.60
CA THR A 80 -7.23 -2.47 -13.53
C THR A 80 -6.22 -2.70 -12.41
N ASN A 81 -5.06 -2.06 -12.50
CA ASN A 81 -4.07 -2.01 -11.45
C ASN A 81 -4.60 -1.13 -10.28
N PRO A 82 -4.60 -1.64 -9.03
CA PRO A 82 -5.13 -0.94 -7.86
C PRO A 82 -4.37 0.35 -7.51
N ILE A 83 -3.12 0.47 -7.94
CA ILE A 83 -2.23 1.58 -7.54
C ILE A 83 -2.43 2.81 -8.40
N ASP A 84 -2.38 2.64 -9.73
CA ASP A 84 -2.44 3.72 -10.72
C ASP A 84 -3.79 3.75 -11.50
N GLY A 85 -4.56 2.66 -11.46
CA GLY A 85 -5.78 2.50 -12.24
C GLY A 85 -5.56 2.14 -13.71
N ALA A 86 -4.32 1.83 -14.13
CA ALA A 86 -4.03 1.41 -15.49
C ALA A 86 -4.70 0.05 -15.81
N PRO A 87 -5.10 -0.21 -17.07
CA PRO A 87 -5.60 -1.53 -17.46
C PRO A 87 -4.53 -2.60 -17.20
N LEU A 88 -4.88 -3.68 -16.51
CA LEU A 88 -3.95 -4.76 -16.18
C LEU A 88 -4.66 -6.10 -16.39
N LYS A 89 -4.02 -7.03 -17.09
CA LYS A 89 -4.52 -8.39 -17.29
C LYS A 89 -3.77 -9.39 -16.42
N SER A 90 -4.42 -10.50 -16.08
CA SER A 90 -3.78 -11.58 -15.32
C SER A 90 -2.59 -12.22 -16.06
N SER A 91 -2.60 -12.21 -17.40
CA SER A 91 -1.50 -12.73 -18.24
C SER A 91 -0.26 -11.85 -18.23
N GLU A 92 -0.38 -10.59 -17.80
CA GLU A 92 0.73 -9.63 -17.75
C GLU A 92 1.45 -9.65 -16.39
N LEU A 93 0.95 -10.44 -15.45
CA LEU A 93 1.59 -10.67 -14.16
C LEU A 93 2.79 -11.61 -14.33
N ILE A 94 3.92 -11.19 -13.78
CA ILE A 94 5.18 -11.92 -13.82
C ILE A 94 5.43 -12.50 -12.43
N LYS A 95 5.67 -13.80 -12.34
CA LYS A 95 6.00 -14.46 -11.07
C LYS A 95 7.42 -14.13 -10.64
N LEU A 96 7.60 -13.63 -9.42
CA LEU A 96 8.91 -13.33 -8.87
C LEU A 96 9.47 -14.54 -8.11
N THR A 97 10.75 -14.84 -8.35
CA THR A 97 11.51 -15.85 -7.62
C THR A 97 12.55 -15.14 -6.75
N PHE A 98 12.34 -15.18 -5.44
CA PHE A 98 13.31 -14.69 -4.46
C PHE A 98 14.14 -15.85 -3.89
N ALA A 99 15.45 -15.64 -3.74
CA ALA A 99 16.29 -16.54 -2.99
C ALA A 99 16.22 -16.22 -1.49
N LYS A 100 16.36 -17.26 -0.68
CA LYS A 100 16.41 -17.16 0.79
C LYS A 100 17.63 -17.86 1.33
N ASN A 101 18.18 -17.35 2.43
CA ASN A 101 19.25 -18.01 3.19
C ASN A 101 18.67 -19.03 4.20
N ASP A 102 19.55 -19.67 4.96
CA ASP A 102 19.17 -20.64 6.01
C ASP A 102 18.39 -20.00 7.17
N ASP A 103 18.49 -18.67 7.33
CA ASP A 103 17.77 -17.86 8.33
C ASP A 103 16.40 -17.34 7.83
N ASP A 104 15.94 -17.83 6.66
CA ASP A 104 14.69 -17.43 5.98
C ASP A 104 14.62 -15.95 5.54
N GLU A 105 15.76 -15.25 5.50
CA GLU A 105 15.88 -13.88 4.99
C GLU A 105 16.03 -13.86 3.48
N TYR A 106 15.45 -12.85 2.81
CA TYR A 106 15.60 -12.69 1.37
C TYR A 106 17.00 -12.19 1.02
N VAL A 107 17.66 -12.89 0.11
CA VAL A 107 19.03 -12.60 -0.30
C VAL A 107 19.18 -12.53 -1.81
N ASP A 108 20.23 -11.85 -2.26
CA ASP A 108 20.71 -11.98 -3.62
C ASP A 108 21.27 -13.41 -3.84
N PRO A 109 20.83 -14.15 -4.87
CA PRO A 109 21.23 -15.54 -5.10
C PRO A 109 22.72 -15.73 -5.43
N VAL A 110 23.42 -14.68 -5.86
CA VAL A 110 24.82 -14.75 -6.29
C VAL A 110 25.75 -14.22 -5.21
N THR A 111 25.40 -13.05 -4.66
CA THR A 111 26.27 -12.39 -3.66
C THR A 111 25.89 -12.71 -2.22
N TYR A 112 24.76 -13.40 -1.99
CA TYR A 112 24.21 -13.70 -0.66
C TYR A 112 23.99 -12.46 0.22
N LYS A 113 23.94 -11.27 -0.41
CA LYS A 113 23.65 -10.02 0.28
C LYS A 113 22.18 -10.00 0.68
N VAL A 114 21.91 -9.80 1.97
CA VAL A 114 20.55 -9.67 2.50
C VAL A 114 19.87 -8.41 1.95
N PHE A 115 18.63 -8.57 1.49
CA PHE A 115 17.80 -7.46 1.04
C PHE A 115 17.22 -6.69 2.23
N THR A 116 17.43 -5.38 2.19
CA THR A 116 16.88 -4.38 3.10
C THR A 116 16.00 -3.37 2.36
N ASP A 117 15.27 -2.53 3.09
CA ASP A 117 14.41 -1.46 2.56
C ASP A 117 15.17 -0.37 1.77
N ASN A 118 16.50 -0.34 1.87
CA ASN A 118 17.36 0.63 1.16
C ASN A 118 18.15 -0.01 0.01
N THR A 119 17.97 -1.31 -0.23
CA THR A 119 18.66 -1.99 -1.32
C THR A 119 17.99 -1.68 -2.64
N HIS A 120 18.78 -1.46 -3.69
CA HIS A 120 18.23 -1.39 -5.04
C HIS A 120 18.01 -2.82 -5.53
N ILE A 121 16.73 -3.20 -5.67
CA ILE A 121 16.30 -4.55 -6.03
C ILE A 121 15.72 -4.51 -7.45
N VAL A 122 16.19 -5.42 -8.29
CA VAL A 122 15.72 -5.59 -9.66
C VAL A 122 15.32 -7.04 -9.91
N ALA A 123 14.42 -7.24 -10.86
CA ALA A 123 14.02 -8.55 -11.34
C ALA A 123 14.38 -8.66 -12.82
N ILE A 124 14.99 -9.77 -13.22
CA ILE A 124 15.25 -10.07 -14.63
C ILE A 124 14.12 -10.96 -15.12
N ARG A 125 13.36 -10.48 -16.11
CA ARG A 125 12.21 -11.18 -16.66
C ARG A 125 12.61 -12.21 -17.72
N HIS A 126 12.12 -13.43 -17.52
CA HIS A 126 12.14 -14.54 -18.48
C HIS A 126 10.72 -15.03 -18.71
N GLY A 127 10.08 -14.52 -19.77
CA GLY A 127 8.69 -14.84 -20.10
C GLY A 127 7.72 -14.47 -18.98
N THR A 128 7.16 -15.48 -18.30
CA THR A 128 6.17 -15.34 -17.21
C THR A 128 6.79 -15.36 -15.80
N THR A 129 8.11 -15.56 -15.71
CA THR A 129 8.86 -15.63 -14.46
C THR A 129 9.95 -14.57 -14.43
N ALA A 130 10.42 -14.18 -13.24
CA ALA A 130 11.55 -13.30 -13.10
C ALA A 130 12.35 -13.60 -11.84
N ASN A 131 13.67 -13.67 -11.98
CA ASN A 131 14.60 -13.88 -10.87
C ASN A 131 14.98 -12.53 -10.27
N VAL A 132 15.01 -12.46 -8.93
CA VAL A 132 15.28 -11.22 -8.21
C VAL A 132 16.75 -11.13 -7.78
N PHE A 133 17.36 -9.98 -8.05
CA PHE A 133 18.77 -9.70 -7.78
C PHE A 133 18.94 -8.32 -7.14
N ALA A 134 20.09 -8.10 -6.49
CA ALA A 134 20.54 -6.74 -6.21
C ALA A 134 21.01 -6.08 -7.51
N TRP A 135 20.69 -4.80 -7.68
CA TRP A 135 21.19 -4.01 -8.81
C TRP A 135 22.72 -4.04 -8.91
N ASP A 136 23.42 -3.97 -7.78
CA ASP A 136 24.89 -4.03 -7.73
C ASP A 136 25.46 -5.28 -8.41
N THR A 137 24.77 -6.42 -8.26
CA THR A 137 25.15 -7.71 -8.85
C THR A 137 24.98 -7.68 -10.36
N VAL A 138 23.78 -7.31 -10.83
CA VAL A 138 23.46 -7.23 -12.26
C VAL A 138 24.32 -6.19 -12.97
N GLU A 139 24.55 -5.03 -12.34
CA GLU A 139 25.37 -3.97 -12.92
C GLU A 139 26.83 -4.44 -13.11
N ARG A 140 27.41 -5.09 -12.10
CA ARG A 140 28.81 -5.52 -12.13
C ARG A 140 29.05 -6.73 -13.02
N LEU A 141 28.22 -7.76 -12.90
CA LEU A 141 28.44 -9.06 -13.55
C LEU A 141 27.79 -9.18 -14.92
N ASN A 142 26.72 -8.43 -15.20
CA ASN A 142 26.05 -8.46 -16.49
C ASN A 142 26.35 -7.21 -17.31
N ILE A 143 25.95 -6.03 -16.82
CA ILE A 143 26.00 -4.80 -17.61
C ILE A 143 27.45 -4.38 -17.92
N LYS A 144 28.32 -4.30 -16.90
CA LYS A 144 29.72 -3.90 -17.07
C LYS A 144 30.56 -4.95 -17.80
N ALA A 145 30.27 -6.23 -17.57
CA ALA A 145 30.95 -7.33 -18.26
C ALA A 145 30.41 -7.60 -19.68
N LYS A 146 29.33 -6.92 -20.09
CA LYS A 146 28.58 -7.17 -21.34
C LYS A 146 28.10 -8.62 -21.47
N ASN A 147 27.81 -9.26 -20.34
CA ASN A 147 27.26 -10.61 -20.27
C ASN A 147 25.74 -10.53 -20.07
N TRP A 148 24.97 -10.81 -21.11
CA TRP A 148 23.51 -10.68 -21.13
C TRP A 148 22.81 -12.01 -20.85
N GLN A 149 23.31 -12.75 -19.86
CA GLN A 149 22.76 -14.04 -19.41
C GLN A 149 22.43 -13.99 -17.92
N ASP A 150 21.26 -14.48 -17.53
CA ASP A 150 20.83 -14.55 -16.14
C ASP A 150 21.81 -15.39 -15.32
N LEU A 151 22.21 -14.89 -14.15
CA LEU A 151 23.24 -15.51 -13.32
C LEU A 151 22.78 -16.79 -12.59
N VAL A 152 21.48 -17.11 -12.64
CA VAL A 152 20.87 -18.28 -12.01
C VAL A 152 20.31 -19.24 -13.05
N SER A 153 19.61 -18.74 -14.07
CA SER A 153 18.98 -19.59 -15.10
C SER A 153 19.80 -19.77 -16.38
N ASP A 154 20.90 -19.02 -16.56
CA ASP A 154 21.69 -18.96 -17.81
C ASP A 154 20.87 -18.55 -19.05
N GLU A 155 19.69 -17.97 -18.87
CA GLU A 155 18.82 -17.51 -19.96
C GLU A 155 19.25 -16.14 -20.47
N GLU A 156 19.26 -15.95 -21.79
CA GLU A 156 19.58 -14.67 -22.41
C GLU A 156 18.50 -13.63 -22.11
N PHE A 157 18.91 -12.43 -21.71
CA PHE A 157 17.99 -11.33 -21.43
C PHE A 157 18.47 -10.01 -22.02
N SER A 158 17.55 -9.08 -22.26
CA SER A 158 17.88 -7.75 -22.73
C SER A 158 17.75 -6.71 -21.62
N ARG A 159 18.27 -5.50 -21.86
CA ARG A 159 18.09 -4.38 -20.91
C ARG A 159 16.63 -4.01 -20.67
N ALA A 160 15.72 -4.33 -21.61
CA ALA A 160 14.29 -4.09 -21.47
C ALA A 160 13.60 -5.09 -20.53
N ASP A 161 14.25 -6.21 -20.24
CA ASP A 161 13.73 -7.25 -19.35
C ASP A 161 14.11 -7.01 -17.88
N ILE A 162 14.93 -5.99 -17.61
CA ILE A 162 15.27 -5.57 -16.25
C ILE A 162 14.13 -4.71 -15.70
N ILE A 163 13.46 -5.22 -14.68
CA ILE A 163 12.36 -4.55 -13.99
C ILE A 163 12.85 -4.09 -12.62
N THR A 164 12.77 -2.79 -12.34
CA THR A 164 13.13 -2.27 -11.03
C THR A 164 11.98 -2.45 -10.04
N LEU A 165 12.19 -3.25 -9.00
CA LEU A 165 11.19 -3.50 -7.94
C LEU A 165 11.30 -2.47 -6.81
N GLN A 166 12.53 -2.12 -6.45
CA GLN A 166 12.82 -1.14 -5.42
C GLN A 166 14.02 -0.32 -5.82
N ASP A 167 13.84 0.99 -5.89
CA ASP A 167 14.93 1.95 -6.06
C ASP A 167 14.99 2.86 -4.82
N PRO A 168 16.10 2.88 -4.06
CA PRO A 168 16.28 3.82 -2.95
C PRO A 168 16.38 5.28 -3.41
N GLN A 169 16.74 5.56 -4.66
CA GLN A 169 16.80 6.92 -5.21
C GLN A 169 15.43 7.41 -5.67
N ASN A 170 14.55 6.51 -6.12
CA ASN A 170 13.18 6.84 -6.50
C ASN A 170 12.17 6.47 -5.40
N ILE A 171 12.03 7.40 -4.47
CA ILE A 171 11.26 7.23 -3.23
C ILE A 171 9.73 7.25 -3.49
N GLY A 172 9.27 7.89 -4.56
CA GLY A 172 7.84 8.12 -4.83
C GLY A 172 7.07 6.90 -5.34
N ALA A 173 7.74 5.92 -5.94
CA ALA A 173 7.07 4.80 -6.61
C ALA A 173 6.32 3.85 -5.66
N ARG A 174 6.64 3.85 -4.35
CA ARG A 174 6.02 2.97 -3.35
C ARG A 174 5.50 3.72 -2.13
N ASP A 175 5.14 4.99 -2.33
CA ASP A 175 4.49 5.78 -1.29
C ASP A 175 3.03 5.33 -1.14
N LEU A 176 2.66 4.87 0.05
CA LEU A 176 1.28 4.50 0.39
C LEU A 176 0.31 5.67 0.18
N SER A 177 0.78 6.90 0.32
CA SER A 177 -0.04 8.10 0.11
C SER A 177 -0.51 8.25 -1.34
N SER A 178 0.21 7.64 -2.29
CA SER A 178 -0.05 7.75 -3.73
C SER A 178 -1.10 6.77 -4.23
N PHE A 179 -1.38 5.69 -3.49
CA PHE A 179 -2.19 4.57 -3.95
C PHE A 179 -3.66 4.99 -4.16
N LYS A 180 -4.14 4.82 -5.40
CA LYS A 180 -5.48 5.25 -5.81
C LYS A 180 -6.58 4.60 -4.98
N TYR A 181 -6.53 3.28 -4.79
CA TYR A 181 -7.56 2.58 -4.02
C TYR A 181 -7.66 3.06 -2.56
N LEU A 182 -6.54 3.48 -1.95
CA LEU A 182 -6.53 4.04 -0.59
C LEU A 182 -7.16 5.44 -0.53
N LYS A 183 -6.94 6.26 -1.56
CA LYS A 183 -7.56 7.58 -1.69
C LYS A 183 -9.07 7.48 -1.92
N ASP A 184 -9.46 6.55 -2.78
CA ASP A 184 -10.86 6.32 -3.16
C ASP A 184 -11.64 5.55 -2.09
N GLY A 185 -10.95 5.02 -1.06
CA GLY A 185 -11.56 4.22 0.01
C GLY A 185 -12.13 2.89 -0.48
N VAL A 186 -11.64 2.39 -1.62
CA VAL A 186 -12.11 1.13 -2.21
C VAL A 186 -11.47 -0.02 -1.44
N SER A 187 -12.32 -0.88 -0.85
CA SER A 187 -11.82 -2.09 -0.20
C SER A 187 -11.27 -3.05 -1.23
N THR A 188 -10.01 -3.44 -1.02
CA THR A 188 -9.28 -4.44 -1.80
C THR A 188 -9.56 -5.87 -1.35
N LEU A 189 -10.16 -6.05 -0.17
CA LEU A 189 -10.41 -7.34 0.43
C LEU A 189 -11.66 -7.99 -0.18
N THR A 190 -11.64 -9.31 -0.31
CA THR A 190 -12.88 -10.06 -0.59
C THR A 190 -13.83 -9.97 0.60
N PRO A 191 -15.15 -10.14 0.41
CA PRO A 191 -16.11 -10.13 1.52
C PRO A 191 -15.76 -11.18 2.61
N GLU A 192 -15.14 -12.30 2.23
CA GLU A 192 -14.65 -13.32 3.17
C GLU A 192 -13.46 -12.80 3.99
N GLN A 193 -12.47 -12.17 3.35
CA GLN A 193 -11.32 -11.56 4.03
C GLN A 193 -11.73 -10.37 4.90
N GLU A 194 -12.74 -9.59 4.50
CA GLU A 194 -13.34 -8.54 5.34
C GLU A 194 -13.99 -9.14 6.58
N ALA A 195 -14.70 -10.27 6.45
CA ALA A 195 -15.34 -10.96 7.57
C ALA A 195 -14.30 -11.52 8.56
N GLU A 196 -13.22 -12.14 8.08
CA GLU A 196 -12.11 -12.61 8.92
C GLU A 196 -11.36 -11.46 9.60
N ARG A 197 -11.12 -10.36 8.87
CA ARG A 197 -10.51 -9.16 9.44
C ARG A 197 -11.40 -8.56 10.52
N ASN A 198 -12.71 -8.50 10.30
CA ASN A 198 -13.67 -8.01 11.29
C ASN A 198 -13.81 -8.97 12.49
N ALA A 199 -13.63 -10.28 12.29
CA ALA A 199 -13.66 -11.28 13.36
C ALA A 199 -12.37 -11.27 14.21
N SER A 200 -11.23 -10.94 13.62
CA SER A 200 -9.93 -10.85 14.32
C SER A 200 -9.71 -9.55 15.10
N VAL A 201 -10.54 -8.52 14.87
CA VAL A 201 -10.54 -7.33 15.73
C VAL A 201 -11.24 -7.68 17.04
N ASN A 202 -10.47 -7.89 18.10
CA ASN A 202 -11.03 -8.10 19.43
C ASN A 202 -11.74 -6.81 19.88
N ALA A 203 -13.07 -6.81 19.77
CA ALA A 203 -13.93 -5.66 20.12
C ALA A 203 -13.75 -5.21 21.58
N GLU A 204 -13.25 -6.07 22.47
CA GLU A 204 -12.97 -5.75 23.87
C GLU A 204 -11.66 -4.97 24.05
N ALA A 205 -10.69 -5.14 23.14
CA ALA A 205 -9.41 -4.42 23.16
C ALA A 205 -9.51 -2.99 22.59
N LEU A 206 -10.62 -2.64 21.93
CA LEU A 206 -10.84 -1.36 21.26
C LEU A 206 -11.32 -0.22 22.19
N GLY A 207 -11.48 -0.47 23.49
CA GLY A 207 -11.78 0.56 24.49
C GLY A 207 -12.93 1.49 24.09
N SER A 208 -12.67 2.80 23.99
CA SER A 208 -13.70 3.80 23.63
C SER A 208 -14.21 3.67 22.19
N SER A 209 -13.42 3.12 21.28
CA SER A 209 -13.77 2.99 19.86
C SER A 209 -14.77 1.85 19.59
N ALA A 210 -14.83 0.84 20.46
CA ALA A 210 -15.86 -0.20 20.43
C ALA A 210 -17.28 0.35 20.66
N LYS A 211 -17.41 1.36 21.55
CA LYS A 211 -18.70 2.04 21.82
C LYS A 211 -19.17 2.83 20.59
N ILE A 212 -18.24 3.43 19.86
CA ILE A 212 -18.54 4.23 18.66
C ILE A 212 -18.98 3.33 17.51
N LEU A 213 -18.32 2.19 17.31
CA LEU A 213 -18.72 1.19 16.30
C LEU A 213 -20.13 0.63 16.59
N LYS A 214 -20.40 0.25 17.83
CA LYS A 214 -21.72 -0.27 18.25
C LYS A 214 -22.83 0.77 18.11
N ALA A 215 -22.55 2.04 18.40
CA ALA A 215 -23.48 3.14 18.19
C ALA A 215 -23.75 3.38 16.69
N LYS A 216 -22.71 3.33 15.85
CA LYS A 216 -22.83 3.52 14.40
C LYS A 216 -23.61 2.39 13.73
N GLU A 217 -23.40 1.15 14.18
CA GLU A 217 -24.13 -0.03 13.72
C GLU A 217 -25.60 0.00 14.16
N ALA A 218 -25.90 0.40 15.40
CA ALA A 218 -27.28 0.58 15.87
C ALA A 218 -28.03 1.66 15.08
N VAL A 219 -27.35 2.75 14.73
CA VAL A 219 -27.93 3.83 13.89
C VAL A 219 -28.16 3.35 12.46
N ALA A 220 -27.24 2.58 11.88
CA ALA A 220 -27.41 2.01 10.55
C ALA A 220 -28.59 1.02 10.50
N ARG A 221 -28.73 0.18 11.54
CA ARG A 221 -29.85 -0.76 11.67
C ARG A 221 -31.19 -0.04 11.83
N ALA A 222 -31.22 1.03 12.61
CA ALA A 222 -32.41 1.87 12.79
C ALA A 222 -32.82 2.61 11.50
N ARG A 223 -31.84 3.01 10.67
CA ARG A 223 -32.09 3.59 9.34
C ARG A 223 -32.63 2.54 8.37
N ALA A 224 -32.02 1.36 8.30
CA ALA A 224 -32.50 0.26 7.46
C ALA A 224 -33.92 -0.21 7.83
N SER A 225 -34.26 -0.23 9.13
CA SER A 225 -35.63 -0.55 9.57
C SER A 225 -36.64 0.55 9.24
N ARG A 226 -36.20 1.81 9.14
CA ARG A 226 -37.06 2.93 8.71
C ARG A 226 -37.32 2.91 7.21
N ASP A 227 -36.32 2.56 6.42
CA ASP A 227 -36.46 2.45 4.96
C ASP A 227 -37.36 1.27 4.57
N ASN A 228 -37.28 0.15 5.29
CA ASN A 228 -38.19 -0.99 5.09
C ASN A 228 -39.63 -0.77 5.60
N ALA A 229 -39.86 0.24 6.44
CA ALA A 229 -41.18 0.53 7.01
C ALA A 229 -42.02 1.47 6.12
N ASN A 230 -41.51 1.97 4.99
CA ASN A 230 -42.27 2.90 4.14
C ASN A 230 -42.18 2.58 2.63
N PRO A 231 -42.87 1.53 2.13
CA PRO A 231 -42.91 1.19 0.71
C PRO A 231 -44.00 1.93 -0.09
N ALA A 232 -44.41 3.14 0.29
CA ALA A 232 -45.51 3.83 -0.40
C ALA A 232 -45.25 5.34 -0.61
N THR A 233 -44.65 5.68 -1.75
CA THR A 233 -45.03 6.85 -2.59
C THR A 233 -44.28 6.81 -3.93
N SER A 234 -44.58 5.80 -4.75
CA SER A 234 -44.38 5.87 -6.20
C SER A 234 -45.76 5.92 -6.87
N THR A 235 -46.29 7.12 -7.08
CA THR A 235 -47.51 7.29 -7.89
C THR A 235 -47.22 8.29 -9.01
N THR A 236 -46.97 7.70 -10.17
CA THR A 236 -47.18 8.17 -11.55
C THR A 236 -47.94 9.49 -11.75
N LEU A 237 -47.33 10.44 -12.46
CA LEU A 237 -48.04 11.52 -13.16
C LEU A 237 -47.94 11.28 -14.68
N LYS A 238 -49.08 10.96 -15.28
CA LYS A 238 -49.33 10.88 -16.73
C LYS A 238 -49.60 12.30 -17.26
N PRO A 239 -49.10 12.70 -18.45
CA PRO A 239 -49.40 14.01 -19.03
C PRO A 239 -50.79 14.01 -19.71
N PRO A 240 -51.56 15.12 -19.66
CA PRO A 240 -52.78 15.29 -20.44
C PRO A 240 -52.49 15.73 -21.87
N ALA A 241 -53.49 15.48 -22.73
CA ALA A 241 -53.52 15.50 -24.19
C ALA A 241 -53.01 16.77 -24.89
#